data_AF-A0A7G2ITC9-F1
#
_entry.id   AF-A0A7G2ITC9-F1
#
_cell.length_a   1.000
_cell.length_b   1.000
_cell.length_c   1.000
_cell.angle_alpha   90.00
_cell.angle_beta   90.00
_cell.angle_gamma   90.00
#
_symmetry.space_group_name_H-M   'P 1'
#
loop_
_entity.id
_entity.type
_entity.pdbx_description
1 polymer ?
#
loop_
_entity_poly.entity_id
_entity_poly.type
_entity_poly.pdbx_seq_one_letter_code
_entity_poly.pdbx_strand_id
1 'polypeptide(L)'
;MRKNASLAKELAESAKGEKKLRNVNEALAAFEKHKSAINSKFSVQDREAIAKAIESVNKDALAKNLQKFSKAFGITSQVIDLSQLANAIAKGIRTGEWKDAMLKIESMAVGKAASMAVAFTFGFLTVTPLGIAVFALLMTVTGALINERMMEKMNKQLFNI
;
A
#
# COMPACT_ATOMS: atom_id res chain seq x y z
N MET A 1 -9.71 16.84 -1.76
CA MET A 1 -8.46 16.59 -2.52
C MET A 1 -7.17 17.06 -1.82
N ARG A 2 -7.06 18.30 -1.30
CA ARG A 2 -5.80 18.80 -0.69
C ARG A 2 -5.24 17.95 0.46
N LYS A 3 -6.09 17.41 1.34
CA LYS A 3 -5.67 16.57 2.48
C LYS A 3 -5.00 15.26 2.05
N ASN A 4 -5.60 14.52 1.10
CA ASN A 4 -5.05 13.25 0.63
C ASN A 4 -3.71 13.43 -0.09
N ALA A 5 -3.58 14.49 -0.89
CA ALA A 5 -2.32 14.82 -1.56
C ALA A 5 -1.21 15.16 -0.55
N SER A 6 -1.55 15.88 0.53
CA SER A 6 -0.60 16.15 1.64
C SER A 6 -0.16 14.86 2.31
N LEU A 7 -1.09 13.95 2.63
CA LEU A 7 -0.77 12.65 3.23
C LEU A 7 0.10 11.78 2.32
N ALA A 8 -0.18 11.76 1.02
CA ALA A 8 0.68 11.08 0.05
C ALA A 8 2.10 11.66 0.05
N LYS A 9 2.23 13.00 0.03
CA LYS A 9 3.54 13.65 0.09
C LYS A 9 4.31 13.30 1.37
N GLU A 10 3.63 13.35 2.52
CA GLU A 10 4.24 13.01 3.80
C GLU A 10 4.64 11.53 3.89
N LEU A 11 3.82 10.61 3.36
CA LEU A 11 4.18 9.20 3.26
C LEU A 11 5.47 9.02 2.44
N ALA A 12 5.55 9.69 1.28
CA ALA A 12 6.74 9.66 0.44
C ALA A 12 7.97 10.21 1.15
N GLU A 13 7.86 11.34 1.83
CA GLU A 13 8.95 11.92 2.64
C GLU A 13 9.36 11.00 3.80
N SER A 14 8.39 10.31 4.41
CA SER A 14 8.65 9.35 5.48
C SER A 14 9.43 8.13 5.02
N ALA A 15 9.46 7.85 3.71
CA ALA A 15 10.12 6.71 3.09
C ALA A 15 11.42 7.05 2.34
N LYS A 16 11.78 8.34 2.21
CA LYS A 16 13.03 8.78 1.57
C LYS A 16 14.28 8.39 2.37
N GLY A 17 15.41 8.26 1.66
CA GLY A 17 16.73 7.95 2.23
C GLY A 17 16.90 6.46 2.53
N GLU A 18 17.78 6.13 3.48
CA GLU A 18 18.12 4.75 3.87
C GLU A 18 17.08 4.08 4.80
N LYS A 19 15.86 4.63 4.86
CA LYS A 19 14.82 4.12 5.74
C LYS A 19 14.38 2.74 5.30
N LYS A 20 14.35 1.84 6.27
CA LYS A 20 13.93 0.45 6.08
C LYS A 20 12.48 0.26 6.47
N LEU A 21 11.83 -0.71 5.82
CA LEU A 21 10.55 -1.23 6.26
C LEU A 21 10.68 -1.76 7.69
N ARG A 22 9.62 -1.57 8.48
CA ARG A 22 9.48 -2.19 9.79
C ARG A 22 9.37 -3.70 9.68
N ASN A 23 9.56 -4.37 10.80
CA ASN A 23 9.25 -5.79 10.90
C ASN A 23 7.78 -6.04 10.53
N VAL A 24 7.52 -7.01 9.65
CA VAL A 24 6.15 -7.31 9.19
C VAL A 24 5.22 -7.72 10.32
N ASN A 25 5.71 -8.40 11.37
CA ASN A 25 4.86 -8.76 12.51
C ASN A 25 4.44 -7.51 13.30
N GLU A 26 5.33 -6.52 13.46
CA GLU A 26 4.98 -5.25 14.10
C GLU A 26 3.99 -4.43 13.24
N ALA A 27 4.23 -4.37 11.93
CA ALA A 27 3.34 -3.68 11.00
C ALA A 27 1.95 -4.31 10.98
N LEU A 28 1.89 -5.65 10.97
CA LEU A 28 0.65 -6.41 11.05
C LEU A 28 -0.06 -6.15 12.39
N ALA A 29 0.64 -6.26 13.51
CA ALA A 29 0.06 -5.99 14.83
C ALA A 29 -0.51 -4.56 14.93
N ALA A 30 0.18 -3.57 14.37
CA ALA A 30 -0.29 -2.18 14.34
C ALA A 30 -1.55 -2.03 13.45
N PHE A 31 -1.60 -2.69 12.29
CA PHE A 31 -2.75 -2.66 11.41
C PHE A 31 -3.96 -3.39 12.01
N GLU A 32 -3.74 -4.54 12.64
CA GLU A 32 -4.79 -5.37 13.25
C GLU A 32 -5.61 -4.64 14.32
N LYS A 33 -4.99 -3.71 15.06
CA LYS A 33 -5.70 -2.83 16.03
C LYS A 33 -6.90 -2.10 15.40
N HIS A 34 -6.78 -1.74 14.11
CA HIS A 34 -7.75 -0.93 13.39
C HIS A 34 -8.47 -1.71 12.27
N LYS A 35 -8.07 -2.97 12.02
CA LYS A 35 -8.57 -3.80 10.92
C LYS A 35 -10.09 -3.86 10.87
N SER A 36 -10.74 -4.14 12.01
CA SER A 36 -12.20 -4.27 12.08
C SER A 36 -12.90 -2.97 11.68
N ALA A 37 -12.44 -1.84 12.22
CA ALA A 37 -13.00 -0.52 11.94
C ALA A 37 -12.80 -0.12 10.46
N ILE A 38 -11.64 -0.42 9.88
CA ILE A 38 -11.37 -0.18 8.45
C ILE A 38 -12.23 -1.11 7.57
N ASN A 39 -12.27 -2.40 7.87
CA ASN A 39 -13.01 -3.40 7.10
C ASN A 39 -14.51 -3.08 7.06
N SER A 40 -15.08 -2.56 8.14
CA SER A 40 -16.50 -2.16 8.18
C SER A 40 -16.86 -1.03 7.18
N LYS A 41 -15.88 -0.33 6.61
CA LYS A 41 -16.10 0.71 5.58
C LYS A 41 -16.38 0.14 4.19
N PHE A 42 -16.22 -1.17 3.99
CA PHE A 42 -16.41 -1.84 2.70
C PHE A 42 -17.43 -2.96 2.84
N SER A 43 -18.49 -2.93 2.03
CA SER A 43 -19.41 -4.07 1.91
C SER A 43 -18.71 -5.28 1.28
N VAL A 44 -19.33 -6.45 1.37
CA VAL A 44 -18.81 -7.67 0.72
C VAL A 44 -18.72 -7.47 -0.80
N GLN A 45 -19.72 -6.82 -1.39
CA GLN A 45 -19.79 -6.50 -2.82
C GLN A 45 -18.67 -5.53 -3.22
N ASP A 46 -18.42 -4.50 -2.40
CA ASP A 46 -17.33 -3.55 -2.65
C ASP A 46 -15.99 -4.29 -2.65
N ARG A 47 -15.74 -5.11 -1.63
CA ARG A 47 -14.47 -5.85 -1.51
C ARG A 47 -14.24 -6.77 -2.71
N GLU A 48 -15.27 -7.45 -3.18
CA GLU A 48 -15.16 -8.33 -4.34
C GLU A 48 -14.92 -7.54 -5.63
N ALA A 49 -15.64 -6.44 -5.83
CA ALA A 49 -15.45 -5.57 -6.99
C ALA A 49 -14.03 -4.96 -7.02
N ILE A 50 -13.55 -4.49 -5.86
CA ILE A 50 -12.21 -3.95 -5.72
C ILE A 50 -11.18 -5.05 -5.98
N ALA A 51 -11.31 -6.22 -5.37
CA ALA A 51 -10.37 -7.32 -5.55
C ALA A 51 -10.25 -7.75 -7.02
N LYS A 52 -11.37 -7.86 -7.74
CA LYS A 52 -11.37 -8.11 -9.19
C LYS A 52 -10.67 -7.00 -9.98
N ALA A 53 -10.92 -5.74 -9.62
CA ALA A 53 -10.24 -4.60 -10.26
C ALA A 53 -8.71 -4.68 -10.07
N ILE A 54 -8.26 -5.07 -8.88
CA ILE A 54 -6.83 -5.27 -8.57
C ILE A 54 -6.23 -6.43 -9.37
N GLU A 55 -6.91 -7.57 -9.44
CA GLU A 55 -6.46 -8.73 -10.22
C GLU A 55 -6.37 -8.44 -11.72
N SER A 56 -7.26 -7.57 -12.22
CA SER A 56 -7.32 -7.15 -13.61
C SER A 56 -6.39 -5.99 -13.97
N VAL A 57 -5.55 -5.52 -13.04
CA VAL A 57 -4.69 -4.35 -13.27
C VAL A 57 -3.78 -4.53 -14.49
N ASN A 58 -3.66 -3.47 -15.28
CA ASN A 58 -2.73 -3.46 -16.41
C ASN A 58 -1.28 -3.48 -15.89
N LYS A 59 -0.64 -4.65 -15.99
CA LYS A 59 0.70 -4.91 -15.46
C LYS A 59 1.78 -4.09 -16.16
N ASP A 60 1.64 -3.83 -17.47
CA ASP A 60 2.59 -3.02 -18.24
C ASP A 60 2.52 -1.55 -17.80
N ALA A 61 1.31 -1.03 -17.58
CA ALA A 61 1.11 0.32 -17.06
C ALA A 61 1.67 0.44 -15.64
N LEU A 62 1.42 -0.57 -14.79
CA LEU A 62 1.94 -0.63 -13.42
C LEU A 62 3.47 -0.65 -13.42
N ALA A 63 4.09 -1.50 -14.24
CA ALA A 63 5.55 -1.58 -14.38
C ALA A 63 6.15 -0.24 -14.83
N LYS A 64 5.54 0.42 -15.83
CA LYS A 64 5.98 1.74 -16.30
C LYS A 64 5.90 2.81 -15.21
N ASN A 65 4.79 2.85 -14.45
CA ASN A 65 4.64 3.83 -13.37
C ASN A 65 5.55 3.52 -12.18
N LEU A 66 5.73 2.24 -11.86
CA LEU A 66 6.66 1.81 -10.83
C LEU A 66 8.10 2.20 -11.18
N GLN A 67 8.54 2.03 -12.43
CA GLN A 67 9.85 2.52 -12.87
C GLN A 67 9.99 4.03 -12.69
N LYS A 68 8.95 4.82 -13.02
CA LYS A 68 8.96 6.28 -12.82
C LYS A 68 9.12 6.66 -11.35
N PHE A 69 8.31 6.07 -10.46
CA PHE A 69 8.40 6.35 -9.02
C PHE A 69 9.72 5.85 -8.43
N SER A 70 10.18 4.67 -8.83
CA SER A 70 11.43 4.09 -8.34
C SER A 70 12.64 4.96 -8.72
N LYS A 71 12.66 5.50 -9.94
CA LYS A 71 13.64 6.53 -10.34
C LYS A 71 13.55 7.78 -9.46
N ALA A 72 12.33 8.28 -9.19
CA ALA A 72 12.13 9.44 -8.32
C ALA A 72 12.59 9.20 -6.86
N PHE A 73 12.66 7.93 -6.44
CA PHE A 73 13.18 7.52 -5.13
C PHE A 73 14.65 7.02 -5.16
N GLY A 74 15.34 7.08 -6.30
CA GLY A 74 16.75 6.68 -6.43
C GLY A 74 17.00 5.18 -6.45
N ILE A 75 16.01 4.36 -6.78
CA ILE A 75 16.11 2.90 -6.82
C ILE A 75 16.59 2.43 -8.20
N THR A 76 17.64 1.59 -8.26
CA THR A 76 18.37 1.23 -9.49
C THR A 76 18.14 -0.18 -10.01
N SER A 77 17.62 -1.12 -9.20
CA SER A 77 17.33 -2.50 -9.62
C SER A 77 16.04 -2.99 -8.97
N GLN A 78 15.17 -3.63 -9.76
CA GLN A 78 13.89 -4.16 -9.31
C GLN A 78 13.51 -5.42 -10.10
N VAL A 79 13.41 -6.56 -9.42
CA VAL A 79 12.67 -7.74 -9.90
C VAL A 79 11.41 -7.83 -9.06
N ILE A 80 10.26 -7.57 -9.66
CA ILE A 80 8.99 -7.45 -8.94
C ILE A 80 7.96 -8.35 -9.60
N ASP A 81 7.48 -9.34 -8.87
CA ASP A 81 6.33 -10.14 -9.28
C ASP A 81 5.03 -9.40 -8.94
N LEU A 82 4.65 -8.50 -9.85
CA LEU A 82 3.45 -7.68 -9.74
C LEU A 82 2.17 -8.51 -9.68
N SER A 83 2.15 -9.71 -10.29
CA SER A 83 0.98 -10.58 -10.29
C SER A 83 0.74 -11.16 -8.91
N GLN A 84 1.77 -11.73 -8.29
CA GLN A 84 1.66 -12.28 -6.93
C GLN A 84 1.32 -11.20 -5.92
N LEU A 85 1.86 -10.00 -6.07
CA LEU A 85 1.55 -8.87 -5.20
C LEU A 85 0.10 -8.41 -5.37
N ALA A 86 -0.39 -8.24 -6.60
CA ALA A 86 -1.78 -7.88 -6.86
C ALA A 86 -2.73 -8.93 -6.25
N ASN A 87 -2.45 -10.21 -6.42
CA ASN A 87 -3.25 -11.29 -5.84
C ASN A 87 -3.24 -11.26 -4.30
N ALA A 88 -2.08 -10.99 -3.68
CA ALA A 88 -1.99 -10.89 -2.22
C ALA A 88 -2.78 -9.69 -1.67
N ILE A 89 -2.77 -8.55 -2.37
CA ILE A 89 -3.58 -7.38 -2.01
C ILE A 89 -5.06 -7.68 -2.22
N ALA A 90 -5.45 -8.29 -3.35
CA ALA A 90 -6.82 -8.70 -3.61
C ALA A 90 -7.36 -9.65 -2.52
N LYS A 91 -6.53 -10.61 -2.07
CA LYS A 91 -6.83 -11.45 -0.91
C LYS A 91 -7.04 -10.63 0.36
N GLY A 92 -6.12 -9.71 0.69
CA GLY A 92 -6.24 -8.83 1.85
C GLY A 92 -7.52 -7.98 1.84
N ILE A 93 -7.97 -7.54 0.67
CA ILE A 93 -9.23 -6.80 0.52
C ILE A 93 -10.44 -7.70 0.73
N ARG A 94 -10.45 -8.92 0.15
CA ARG A 94 -11.57 -9.86 0.33
C ARG A 94 -11.71 -10.31 1.78
N THR A 95 -10.62 -10.75 2.38
CA THR A 95 -10.64 -11.48 3.65
C THR A 95 -10.26 -10.62 4.86
N GLY A 96 -9.61 -9.48 4.64
CA GLY A 96 -8.97 -8.71 5.70
C GLY A 96 -7.60 -9.24 6.12
N GLU A 97 -7.09 -10.32 5.51
CA GLU A 97 -5.81 -10.92 5.89
C GLU A 97 -4.64 -10.28 5.12
N TRP A 98 -3.95 -9.32 5.74
CA TRP A 98 -2.91 -8.51 5.09
C TRP A 98 -1.49 -9.07 5.19
N LYS A 99 -1.29 -10.13 5.96
CA LYS A 99 0.04 -10.72 6.21
C LYS A 99 0.78 -11.06 4.91
N ASP A 100 0.10 -11.73 3.99
CA ASP A 100 0.71 -12.15 2.71
C ASP A 100 1.14 -10.94 1.86
N ALA A 101 0.30 -9.90 1.80
CA ALA A 101 0.61 -8.68 1.05
C ALA A 101 1.83 -7.95 1.66
N MET A 102 1.86 -7.82 2.99
CA MET A 102 2.97 -7.19 3.71
C MET A 102 4.29 -7.96 3.54
N LEU A 103 4.26 -9.30 3.65
CA LEU A 103 5.43 -10.15 3.40
C LEU A 103 5.92 -10.04 1.96
N LYS A 104 4.99 -9.99 0.99
CA LYS A 104 5.36 -9.83 -0.41
C LYS A 104 6.04 -8.49 -0.64
N ILE A 105 5.48 -7.40 -0.12
CA ILE A 105 6.09 -6.05 -0.17
C ILE A 105 7.50 -6.07 0.43
N GLU A 106 7.68 -6.68 1.61
CA GLU A 106 9.01 -6.81 2.24
C GLU A 106 9.99 -7.59 1.36
N SER A 107 9.56 -8.69 0.75
CA SER A 107 10.41 -9.54 -0.09
C SER A 107 10.93 -8.84 -1.35
N MET A 108 10.16 -7.90 -1.91
CA MET A 108 10.54 -7.20 -3.14
C MET A 108 11.36 -5.95 -2.83
N ALA A 109 11.23 -5.38 -1.63
CA ALA A 109 11.98 -4.22 -1.20
C ALA A 109 13.47 -4.56 -1.06
N VAL A 110 14.25 -4.32 -2.12
CA VAL A 110 15.71 -4.45 -2.11
C VAL A 110 16.29 -3.70 -0.91
N GLY A 111 17.07 -4.40 -0.07
CA GLY A 111 17.64 -3.84 1.16
C GLY A 111 16.61 -3.40 2.22
N LYS A 112 15.36 -3.84 2.08
CA LYS A 112 14.17 -3.39 2.82
C LYS A 112 13.85 -1.92 2.64
N ALA A 113 14.21 -1.29 1.51
CA ALA A 113 13.98 0.14 1.32
C ALA A 113 12.48 0.52 1.39
N ALA A 114 12.11 1.36 2.35
CA ALA A 114 10.74 1.85 2.55
C ALA A 114 10.19 2.57 1.32
N SER A 115 11.06 3.25 0.57
CA SER A 115 10.73 3.94 -0.66
C SER A 115 10.12 3.02 -1.72
N MET A 116 10.47 1.72 -1.72
CA MET A 116 9.91 0.77 -2.67
C MET A 116 8.44 0.47 -2.38
N ALA A 117 8.05 0.36 -1.11
CA ALA A 117 6.64 0.19 -0.73
C ALA A 117 5.81 1.39 -1.16
N VAL A 118 6.33 2.62 -0.99
CA VAL A 118 5.63 3.84 -1.46
C VAL A 118 5.55 3.91 -2.98
N ALA A 119 6.65 3.60 -3.67
CA ALA A 119 6.68 3.58 -5.14
C ALA A 119 5.66 2.60 -5.70
N PHE A 120 5.52 1.42 -5.09
CA PHE A 120 4.51 0.46 -5.44
C PHE A 120 3.10 1.00 -5.21
N THR A 121 2.81 1.52 -4.01
CA THR A 121 1.48 2.05 -3.69
C THR A 121 1.07 3.16 -4.64
N PHE A 122 1.98 4.08 -4.98
CA PHE A 122 1.67 5.14 -5.96
C PHE A 122 1.54 4.61 -7.38
N GLY A 123 2.40 3.68 -7.80
CA GLY A 123 2.27 3.01 -9.08
C GLY A 123 0.90 2.35 -9.22
N PHE A 124 0.47 1.64 -8.19
CA PHE A 124 -0.80 0.94 -8.15
C PHE A 124 -2.01 1.88 -8.21
N LEU A 125 -2.00 2.96 -7.42
CA LEU A 125 -3.06 3.95 -7.38
C LEU A 125 -3.24 4.74 -8.68
N THR A 126 -2.23 4.75 -9.56
CA THR A 126 -2.30 5.46 -10.85
C THR A 126 -2.91 4.64 -11.99
N VAL A 127 -3.02 3.32 -11.82
CA VAL A 127 -3.45 2.40 -12.88
C VAL A 127 -4.78 1.70 -12.57
N THR A 128 -5.37 2.02 -11.42
CA THR A 128 -6.62 1.44 -10.97
C THR A 128 -7.60 2.57 -10.66
N PRO A 129 -8.85 2.54 -11.17
CA PRO A 129 -9.87 3.54 -10.87
C PRO A 129 -10.46 3.28 -9.48
N LEU A 130 -9.62 3.37 -8.46
CA LEU A 130 -9.98 3.06 -7.09
C LEU A 130 -10.65 4.25 -6.41
N GLY A 131 -11.77 3.99 -5.73
CA GLY A 131 -12.42 4.98 -4.89
C GLY A 131 -11.51 5.43 -3.72
N ILE A 132 -11.85 6.59 -3.15
CA ILE A 132 -11.07 7.24 -2.08
C ILE A 132 -10.84 6.35 -0.84
N ALA A 133 -11.76 5.43 -0.55
CA ALA A 133 -11.65 4.49 0.56
C ALA A 133 -10.55 3.44 0.31
N VAL A 134 -10.42 2.93 -0.91
CA VAL A 134 -9.36 1.97 -1.24
C VAL A 134 -8.00 2.66 -1.28
N PHE A 135 -7.96 3.89 -1.79
CA PHE A 135 -6.78 4.75 -1.65
C PHE A 135 -6.34 4.83 -0.18
N ALA A 136 -7.28 5.11 0.72
CA ALA A 136 -6.99 5.20 2.15
C ALA A 136 -6.47 3.88 2.73
N LEU A 137 -7.07 2.76 2.35
CA LEU A 137 -6.68 1.43 2.82
C LEU A 137 -5.24 1.10 2.43
N LEU A 138 -4.89 1.26 1.15
CA LEU A 138 -3.54 0.98 0.66
C LEU A 138 -2.50 1.92 1.28
N MET A 139 -2.87 3.19 1.47
CA MET A 139 -2.02 4.16 2.18
C MET A 139 -1.79 3.71 3.63
N THR A 140 -2.83 3.35 4.38
CA THR A 140 -2.71 2.86 5.77
C THR A 140 -1.84 1.61 5.87
N VAL A 141 -2.04 0.61 5.00
CA VAL A 141 -1.20 -0.61 4.95
C VAL A 141 0.27 -0.25 4.68
N THR A 142 0.52 0.66 3.74
CA THR A 142 1.87 1.15 3.44
C THR A 142 2.47 1.92 4.61
N GLY A 143 1.67 2.76 5.26
CA GLY A 143 2.05 3.50 6.46
C GLY A 143 2.45 2.56 7.59
N ALA A 144 1.72 1.46 7.81
CA ALA A 144 2.02 0.46 8.82
C ALA A 144 3.42 -0.17 8.62
N LEU A 145 3.78 -0.44 7.36
CA LEU A 145 5.08 -0.97 6.97
C LEU A 145 6.24 0.02 7.12
N ILE A 146 5.96 1.33 7.25
CA ILE A 146 6.98 2.38 7.36
C ILE A 146 7.09 2.89 8.80
N ASN A 147 5.97 3.28 9.41
CA ASN A 147 5.90 3.87 10.75
C ASN A 147 4.47 3.85 11.31
N GLU A 148 4.30 3.40 12.55
CA GLU A 148 3.03 3.45 13.29
C GLU A 148 2.39 4.84 13.31
N ARG A 149 3.19 5.91 13.51
CA ARG A 149 2.67 7.29 13.52
C ARG A 149 2.00 7.67 12.21
N MET A 150 2.53 7.18 11.09
CA MET A 150 1.97 7.47 9.76
C MET A 150 0.64 6.72 9.57
N MET A 151 0.62 5.45 9.98
CA MET A 151 -0.58 4.60 9.98
C MET A 151 -1.71 5.23 10.83
N GLU A 152 -1.41 5.63 12.06
CA GLU A 152 -2.38 6.28 12.96
C GLU A 152 -2.91 7.60 12.37
N LYS A 153 -2.03 8.40 11.76
CA LYS A 153 -2.45 9.63 11.08
C LYS A 153 -3.40 9.34 9.92
N MET A 154 -3.15 8.28 9.15
CA MET A 154 -4.03 7.87 8.04
C MET A 154 -5.38 7.38 8.54
N ASN A 155 -5.40 6.57 9.60
CA ASN A 155 -6.65 6.13 10.24
C ASN A 155 -7.52 7.31 10.65
N LYS A 156 -6.93 8.25 11.38
CA LYS A 156 -7.63 9.46 11.82
C LYS A 156 -8.11 10.33 10.66
N GLN A 157 -7.28 10.56 9.66
CA GLN A 157 -7.58 11.55 8.62
C GLN A 157 -8.38 10.99 7.44
N LEU A 158 -8.32 9.69 7.18
CA LEU A 158 -8.96 9.05 6.02
C LEU A 158 -10.18 8.20 6.42
N PHE A 159 -10.15 7.59 7.60
CA PHE A 159 -11.23 6.73 8.10
C PHE A 159 -12.01 7.33 9.27
N ASN A 160 -11.46 8.37 9.90
CA ASN A 160 -12.00 9.02 11.11
C ASN A 160 -12.19 8.02 12.25
N ILE A 161 -11.16 7.20 12.47
CA ILE A 161 -11.05 6.20 13.55
C ILE A 161 -9.75 6.40 14.31
#